data_AF-A0A3S1RVQ2-F1
#
_entry.id   AF-A0A3S1RVQ2-F1
#
_cell.length_a   1.000
_cell.length_b   1.000
_cell.length_c   1.000
_cell.angle_alpha   90.00
_cell.angle_beta   90.00
_cell.angle_gamma   90.00
#
_symmetry.space_group_name_H-M   'P 1'
#
loop_
_entity.id
_entity.type
_entity.pdbx_description
1 polymer ?
#
loop_
_entity_poly.entity_id
_entity_poly.type
_entity_poly.pdbx_seq_one_letter_code
_entity_poly.pdbx_strand_id
1 'polypeptide(L)'
;MQQISRHPSHSRPSFPEAFFETHPRCLEMAEAMRDLFAVCGGVKIEDLVRAGFTSAEIVEFRDDAATLAALASTKQLTVRPDLLEDMIDKARHAAPNRLPLPADAEPTRGLVQA
;
A
#
# COMPACT_ATOMS: atom_id res chain seq x y z
N MET A 1 20.50 44.97 -0.39
CA MET A 1 19.52 44.26 0.45
C MET A 1 19.16 42.97 -0.26
N GLN A 2 19.55 41.80 0.27
CA GLN A 2 19.14 40.50 -0.30
C GLN A 2 18.47 39.70 0.82
N GLN A 3 17.19 39.39 0.64
CA GLN A 3 16.39 38.61 1.58
C GLN A 3 16.63 37.12 1.33
N ILE A 4 17.18 36.42 2.34
CA ILE A 4 17.30 34.97 2.37
C ILE A 4 15.97 34.42 2.88
N SER A 5 15.12 33.98 1.95
CA SER A 5 13.91 33.23 2.29
C SER A 5 14.30 31.87 2.85
N ARG A 6 14.42 31.78 4.18
CA ARG A 6 14.44 30.50 4.90
C ARG A 6 13.09 29.83 4.72
N HIS A 7 13.03 28.79 3.89
CA HIS A 7 11.89 27.89 3.90
C HIS A 7 11.81 27.19 5.26
N PRO A 8 10.63 27.13 5.91
CA PRO A 8 10.45 26.32 7.10
C PRO A 8 10.62 24.86 6.72
N SER A 9 11.63 24.22 7.31
CA SER A 9 11.76 22.76 7.32
C SER A 9 10.46 22.18 7.85
N HIS A 10 9.74 21.42 7.03
CA HIS A 10 8.58 20.65 7.45
C HIS A 10 8.98 19.76 8.63
N SER A 11 8.58 20.17 9.83
CA SER A 11 8.60 19.34 11.03
C SER A 11 7.70 18.14 10.72
N ARG A 12 8.31 16.98 10.47
CA ARG A 12 7.58 15.72 10.42
C ARG A 12 6.80 15.60 11.75
N PRO A 13 5.51 15.24 11.73
CA PRO A 13 4.82 14.93 12.97
C PRO A 13 5.56 13.76 13.64
N SER A 14 6.10 14.02 14.82
CA SER A 14 6.59 12.99 15.73
C SER A 14 5.41 12.07 16.03
N PHE A 15 5.44 10.87 15.44
CA PHE A 15 4.47 9.82 15.72
C PHE A 15 4.46 9.52 17.23
N PRO A 16 3.30 9.24 17.84
CA PRO A 16 3.22 8.97 19.26
C PRO A 16 4.00 7.68 19.56
N GLU A 17 4.85 7.75 20.58
CA GLU A 17 5.63 6.64 21.14
C GLU A 17 4.79 5.39 21.39
N ALA A 18 4.77 4.50 20.41
CA ALA A 18 4.70 3.06 20.62
C ALA A 18 5.98 2.45 20.04
N PHE A 19 7.13 3.04 20.38
CA PHE A 19 8.40 2.34 20.30
C PHE A 19 8.40 1.30 21.43
N PHE A 20 7.67 0.20 21.23
CA PHE A 20 8.22 -1.07 21.70
C PHE A 20 9.63 -1.10 21.13
N GLU A 21 10.64 -1.26 21.98
CA GLU A 21 12.04 -1.42 21.59
C GLU A 21 12.12 -2.61 20.63
N THR A 22 11.84 -2.35 19.37
CA THR A 22 11.66 -3.38 18.37
C THR A 22 13.06 -3.74 17.96
N HIS A 23 13.43 -4.99 18.23
CA HIS A 23 14.78 -5.47 17.99
C HIS A 23 15.20 -5.10 16.56
N PRO A 24 16.39 -4.52 16.34
CA PRO A 24 16.79 -4.02 15.01
C PRO A 24 16.70 -5.12 13.94
N ARG A 25 16.99 -6.37 14.32
CA ARG A 25 16.84 -7.53 13.43
C ARG A 25 15.40 -7.82 13.00
N CYS A 26 14.43 -7.53 13.87
CA CYS A 26 13.02 -7.66 13.58
C CYS A 26 12.58 -6.61 12.53
N LEU A 27 13.10 -5.37 12.61
CA LEU A 27 12.86 -4.33 11.61
C LEU A 27 13.44 -4.71 10.24
N GLU A 28 14.68 -5.20 10.20
CA GLU A 28 15.31 -5.69 8.97
C GLU A 28 14.52 -6.85 8.36
N MET A 29 14.05 -7.80 9.19
CA MET A 29 13.25 -8.91 8.71
C MET A 29 11.88 -8.43 8.20
N ALA A 30 11.24 -7.46 8.86
CA ALA A 30 9.98 -6.88 8.40
C ALA A 30 10.13 -6.22 7.03
N GLU A 31 11.27 -5.56 6.77
CA GLU A 31 11.58 -5.00 5.45
C GLU A 31 11.80 -6.09 4.41
N ALA A 32 12.62 -7.09 4.70
CA ALA A 32 12.83 -8.24 3.81
C ALA A 32 11.51 -8.98 3.50
N MET A 33 10.63 -9.15 4.49
CA MET A 33 9.32 -9.76 4.30
C MET A 33 8.43 -8.96 3.34
N ARG A 34 8.45 -7.62 3.40
CA ARG A 34 7.70 -6.77 2.44
C ARG A 34 8.23 -6.91 1.03
N ASP A 35 9.54 -6.87 0.86
CA ASP A 35 10.18 -6.99 -0.45
C ASP A 35 9.89 -8.36 -1.08
N LEU A 36 10.04 -9.43 -0.29
CA LEU A 36 9.73 -10.79 -0.75
C LEU A 36 8.25 -10.96 -1.08
N PHE A 37 7.36 -10.38 -0.28
CA PHE A 37 5.93 -10.41 -0.57
C PHE A 37 5.59 -9.66 -1.87
N ALA A 38 6.22 -8.51 -2.12
CA ALA A 38 6.01 -7.72 -3.33
C ALA A 38 6.49 -8.45 -4.61
N VAL A 39 7.57 -9.24 -4.52
CA VAL A 39 8.16 -9.95 -5.66
C VAL A 39 7.53 -11.33 -5.87
N CYS A 40 7.33 -12.10 -4.80
CA CYS A 40 6.95 -13.52 -4.87
C CYS A 40 5.47 -13.79 -4.49
N GLY A 41 4.73 -12.78 -4.02
CA GLY A 41 3.35 -12.92 -3.55
C GLY A 41 3.21 -13.64 -2.20
N GLY A 42 4.31 -13.90 -1.51
CA GLY A 42 4.35 -14.60 -0.23
C GLY A 42 5.75 -14.72 0.35
N VAL A 43 5.85 -14.94 1.66
CA VAL A 43 7.13 -15.12 2.38
C VAL A 43 7.26 -16.56 2.85
N LYS A 44 8.30 -17.26 2.40
CA LYS A 44 8.68 -18.59 2.91
C LYS A 44 9.92 -18.49 3.79
N ILE A 45 10.08 -19.47 4.69
CA ILE A 45 11.26 -19.56 5.57
C ILE A 45 12.55 -19.66 4.74
N GLU A 46 12.52 -20.42 3.64
CA GLU A 46 13.65 -20.58 2.72
C GLU A 46 14.14 -19.25 2.15
N ASP A 47 13.22 -18.33 1.88
CA ASP A 47 13.53 -17.01 1.33
C ASP A 47 14.16 -16.10 2.39
N LEU A 48 13.72 -16.20 3.65
CA LEU A 48 14.34 -15.50 4.77
C LEU A 48 15.75 -16.02 5.06
N VAL A 49 15.97 -17.34 4.95
CA VAL A 49 17.32 -17.92 5.06
C VAL A 49 18.23 -17.42 3.93
N ARG A 50 17.70 -17.35 2.69
CA ARG A 50 18.43 -16.77 1.54
C ARG A 50 18.71 -15.28 1.71
N ALA A 51 17.85 -14.55 2.43
CA ALA A 51 18.06 -13.15 2.81
C ALA A 51 19.08 -12.99 3.96
N GLY A 52 19.66 -14.08 4.47
CA GLY A 52 20.73 -14.04 5.47
C GLY A 52 20.26 -14.06 6.91
N PHE A 53 18.99 -14.40 7.17
CA PHE A 53 18.51 -14.64 8.53
C PHE A 53 18.80 -16.08 8.97
N THR A 54 19.28 -16.24 10.20
CA THR A 54 19.48 -17.54 10.81
C THR A 54 18.16 -18.14 11.26
N SER A 55 18.09 -19.46 11.36
CA SER A 55 16.87 -20.15 11.80
C SER A 55 16.41 -19.70 13.20
N ALA A 56 17.35 -19.36 14.09
CA ALA A 56 17.05 -18.85 15.43
C ALA A 56 16.37 -17.48 15.36
N GLU A 57 16.93 -16.55 14.58
CA GLU A 57 16.35 -15.21 14.39
C GLU A 57 14.97 -15.27 13.73
N ILE A 58 14.77 -16.19 12.77
CA ILE A 58 13.47 -16.37 12.13
C ILE A 58 12.43 -16.83 13.15
N VAL A 59 12.75 -17.82 13.98
CA VAL A 59 11.79 -18.30 15.00
C VAL A 59 11.49 -17.22 16.03
N GLU A 60 12.49 -16.43 16.42
CA GLU A 60 12.36 -15.41 17.45
C GLU A 60 11.57 -14.19 16.98
N PHE A 61 11.82 -13.70 15.76
CA PHE A 61 11.32 -12.39 15.34
C PHE A 61 10.22 -12.45 14.26
N ARG A 62 9.88 -13.62 13.71
CA ARG A 62 8.99 -13.72 12.53
C ARG A 62 7.62 -13.13 12.74
N ASP A 63 6.99 -13.38 13.88
CA ASP A 63 5.61 -12.95 14.10
C ASP A 63 5.52 -11.42 14.35
N ASP A 64 6.50 -10.87 15.07
CA ASP A 64 6.65 -9.43 15.26
C ASP A 64 6.97 -8.74 13.92
N ALA A 65 7.91 -9.29 13.15
CA ALA A 65 8.29 -8.78 11.84
C ALA A 65 7.12 -8.82 10.84
N ALA A 66 6.31 -9.89 10.86
CA ALA A 66 5.12 -10.00 10.03
C ALA A 66 4.08 -8.91 10.38
N THR A 67 3.89 -8.66 11.68
CA THR A 67 3.00 -7.60 12.16
C THR A 67 3.48 -6.23 11.71
N LEU A 68 4.79 -5.95 11.86
CA LEU A 68 5.41 -4.70 11.42
C LEU A 68 5.34 -4.52 9.90
N ALA A 69 5.59 -5.57 9.14
CA ALA A 69 5.48 -5.57 7.68
C ALA A 69 4.05 -5.19 7.24
N ALA A 70 3.03 -5.77 7.89
CA ALA A 70 1.62 -5.46 7.61
C ALA A 70 1.25 -4.01 7.98
N LEU A 71 1.70 -3.54 9.15
CA LEU A 71 1.48 -2.16 9.59
C LEU A 71 2.17 -1.14 8.66
N ALA A 72 3.36 -1.46 8.16
CA ALA A 72 4.07 -0.62 7.20
C ALA A 72 3.38 -0.62 5.82
N SER A 73 2.83 -1.76 5.38
CA SER A 73 2.10 -1.86 4.11
C SER A 73 0.82 -1.03 4.10
N THR A 74 0.07 -1.00 5.19
CA THR A 74 -1.20 -0.25 5.29
C THR A 74 -0.99 1.27 5.32
N LYS A 75 0.14 1.74 5.86
CA LYS A 75 0.49 3.17 5.90
C LYS A 75 0.85 3.77 4.54
N GLN A 76 1.15 2.97 3.52
CA GLN A 76 1.53 3.46 2.19
C GLN A 76 0.35 3.81 1.27
N LEU A 77 -0.90 3.61 1.71
CA LEU A 77 -2.09 4.11 1.01
C LEU A 77 -2.30 5.61 1.26
N THR A 78 -1.27 6.43 1.03
CA THR A 78 -1.49 7.87 0.87
C THR A 78 -2.08 8.03 -0.53
N VAL A 79 -3.40 8.10 -0.64
CA VAL A 79 -4.04 8.47 -1.90
C VAL A 79 -3.45 9.83 -2.27
N ARG A 80 -2.65 9.90 -3.33
CA ARG A 80 -2.14 11.18 -3.81
C ARG A 80 -3.38 12.03 -4.16
N PRO A 81 -3.50 13.26 -3.63
CA PRO A 81 -4.66 14.09 -3.91
C PRO A 81 -4.85 14.31 -5.41
N ASP A 82 -3.75 14.31 -6.18
CA ASP A 82 -3.76 14.40 -7.64
C ASP A 82 -4.50 13.23 -8.33
N LEU A 83 -4.51 12.04 -7.72
CA LEU A 83 -5.19 10.85 -8.25
C LEU A 83 -6.68 10.81 -7.89
N LEU A 84 -7.11 11.56 -6.87
CA LEU A 84 -8.52 11.63 -6.50
C LEU A 84 -9.33 12.33 -7.58
N GLU A 85 -8.80 13.40 -8.18
CA GLU A 85 -9.49 14.12 -9.24
C GLU A 85 -9.70 13.23 -10.47
N ASP A 86 -8.67 12.51 -10.89
CA ASP A 86 -8.75 11.53 -11.99
C ASP A 86 -9.70 10.36 -11.68
N MET A 87 -9.69 9.86 -10.43
CA MET A 87 -10.64 8.82 -9.99
C MET A 87 -12.09 9.33 -10.00
N ILE A 88 -12.32 10.57 -9.55
CA ILE A 88 -13.64 11.20 -9.55
C ILE A 88 -14.12 11.42 -10.98
N ASP A 89 -13.25 11.91 -11.86
CA ASP A 89 -13.58 12.13 -13.27
C ASP A 89 -13.94 10.81 -13.96
N LYS A 90 -13.14 9.75 -13.76
CA LYS A 90 -13.45 8.40 -14.26
C LYS A 90 -14.74 7.84 -13.70
N ALA A 91 -15.03 8.05 -12.42
CA ALA A 91 -16.28 7.60 -11.81
C ALA A 91 -17.50 8.34 -12.37
N ARG A 92 -17.37 9.65 -12.64
CA ARG A 92 -18.42 10.48 -13.26
C ARG A 92 -18.65 10.11 -14.73
N HIS A 93 -17.58 9.84 -15.47
CA HIS A 93 -17.62 9.51 -16.89
C HIS A 93 -17.63 8.00 -17.17
N ALA A 94 -17.84 7.17 -16.14
CA ALA A 94 -17.98 5.73 -16.32
C ALA A 94 -19.24 5.44 -17.15
N ALA A 95 -19.08 5.30 -18.46
CA ALA A 95 -20.15 4.84 -19.32
C ALA A 95 -20.53 3.42 -18.87
N PRO A 96 -21.82 3.11 -18.72
CA PRO A 96 -22.24 1.76 -18.40
C PRO A 96 -21.73 0.83 -19.50
N ASN A 97 -20.98 -0.20 -19.13
CA ASN A 97 -20.52 -1.24 -20.05
C ASN A 97 -21.74 -2.05 -20.53
N ARG A 98 -22.53 -1.47 -21.44
CA ARG A 98 -23.65 -2.12 -22.09
C ARG A 98 -23.12 -2.74 -23.38
N LEU A 99 -23.22 -4.06 -23.45
CA LEU A 99 -23.02 -4.78 -24.68
C LEU A 99 -23.99 -4.23 -25.74
N PRO A 100 -23.54 -4.09 -27.00
CA PRO A 100 -24.45 -3.71 -28.08
C PRO A 100 -25.57 -4.74 -28.17
N LEU A 101 -26.79 -4.26 -28.40
CA LEU A 101 -27.93 -5.14 -28.60
C LEU A 101 -27.72 -5.96 -29.90
N PRO A 102 -28.14 -7.24 -29.92
CA PRO A 102 -28.26 -8.00 -31.16
C PRO A 102 -29.12 -7.25 -32.19
N ALA A 103 -28.86 -7.43 -33.48
CA ALA A 103 -29.45 -6.65 -34.58
C ALA A 103 -30.99 -6.57 -34.57
N ASP A 104 -31.67 -7.56 -33.97
CA ASP A 104 -33.13 -7.69 -33.96
C ASP A 104 -33.75 -7.50 -32.55
N ALA A 105 -32.99 -7.01 -31.57
CA ALA A 105 -33.47 -6.85 -30.20
C ALA A 105 -33.98 -5.42 -29.94
N GLU A 106 -35.28 -5.28 -29.72
CA GLU A 106 -35.88 -4.01 -29.27
C GLU A 106 -35.36 -3.63 -27.88
N PRO A 107 -35.02 -2.34 -27.62
CA PRO A 107 -34.59 -1.90 -26.31
C PRO A 107 -35.74 -2.06 -25.30
N THR A 108 -35.60 -3.02 -24.38
CA THR A 108 -36.59 -3.22 -23.31
C THR A 108 -36.75 -1.92 -22.52
N ARG A 109 -37.93 -1.29 -22.64
CA ARG A 109 -38.31 0.03 -22.10
C ARG A 109 -38.49 0.00 -20.56
N GLY A 110 -37.53 -0.56 -19.84
CA GLY A 110 -37.58 -0.76 -18.39
C GLY A 110 -36.36 -0.21 -17.61
N LEU A 111 -35.42 0.46 -18.27
CA LEU A 111 -34.17 0.93 -17.63
C LEU A 111 -33.78 2.35 -18.04
N VAL A 112 -34.79 3.22 -18.19
CA VAL A 112 -34.61 4.67 -18.41
C VAL A 112 -35.49 5.43 -17.41
N GLN A 113 -35.11 5.38 -16.14
CA GLN A 113 -35.29 6.51 -15.23
C GLN A 113 -33.98 6.66 -14.47
N ALA A 114 -33.22 7.68 -14.87
CA ALA A 114 -32.19 8.32 -14.06
C ALA A 114 -32.69 9.75 -13.83
#